data_AF-A0A1X4NM27-F1
#
_entry.id   AF-A0A1X4NM27-F1
#
_cell.length_a   1.000
_cell.length_b   1.000
_cell.length_c   1.000
_cell.angle_alpha   90.00
_cell.angle_beta   90.00
_cell.angle_gamma   90.00
#
_symmetry.space_group_name_H-M   'P 1'
#
loop_
_entity.id
_entity.type
_entity.pdbx_description
1 polymer ?
#
loop_
_entity_poly.entity_id
_entity_poly.type
_entity_poly.pdbx_seq_one_letter_code
_entity_poly.pdbx_strand_id
1 'polypeptide(L)'
;MSAHEGMLAHLGLNPTEDDAPFLLTELKATMGACGACHCPKTCLEWQEQGHAGPPPWCHRRKSFLSLIDACAALEAQPMRAVAAG
;
A
#
# COMPACT_ATOMS: atom_id res chain seq x y z
N MET A 1 12.24 -3.61 8.99
CA MET A 1 11.10 -3.29 8.12
C MET A 1 9.90 -4.10 8.60
N SER A 2 8.79 -3.44 8.89
CA SER A 2 7.54 -4.10 9.28
C SER A 2 6.87 -4.77 8.07
N ALA A 3 5.93 -5.69 8.31
CA ALA A 3 5.18 -6.34 7.22
C ALA A 3 4.36 -5.33 6.40
N HIS A 4 3.88 -4.25 7.02
CA HIS A 4 3.14 -3.17 6.33
C HIS A 4 4.06 -2.36 5.43
N GLU A 5 5.18 -1.83 5.95
CA GLU A 5 6.18 -1.12 5.15
C GLU A 5 6.72 -2.01 4.01
N GLY A 6 7.01 -3.29 4.33
CA GLY A 6 7.41 -4.30 3.35
C GLY A 6 6.41 -4.46 2.23
N MET A 7 5.12 -4.46 2.56
CA MET A 7 4.06 -4.63 1.58
C MET A 7 3.90 -3.37 0.72
N LEU A 8 4.01 -2.17 1.29
CA LEU A 8 3.96 -0.94 0.48
C LEU A 8 5.10 -0.91 -0.55
N ALA A 9 6.33 -1.19 -0.13
CA ALA A 9 7.48 -1.25 -1.04
C ALA A 9 7.31 -2.33 -2.12
N HIS A 10 6.84 -3.53 -1.72
CA HIS A 10 6.57 -4.63 -2.64
C HIS A 10 5.50 -4.28 -3.69
N LEU A 11 4.49 -3.50 -3.30
CA LEU A 11 3.43 -3.02 -4.20
C LEU A 11 3.86 -1.79 -5.02
N GLY A 12 5.08 -1.29 -4.85
CA GLY A 12 5.55 -0.06 -5.49
C GLY A 12 4.86 1.21 -4.99
N LEU A 13 4.23 1.15 -3.81
CA LEU A 13 3.52 2.27 -3.23
C LEU A 13 4.49 3.12 -2.41
N ASN A 14 4.74 4.34 -2.86
CA ASN A 14 5.60 5.30 -2.16
C ASN A 14 4.87 6.64 -1.93
N PRO A 15 3.78 6.66 -1.13
CA PRO A 15 3.06 7.89 -0.84
C PRO A 15 3.94 8.87 -0.06
N THR A 16 4.01 10.10 -0.54
CA THR A 16 4.76 11.20 0.08
C THR A 16 3.94 11.89 1.18
N GLU A 17 4.57 12.81 1.90
CA GLU A 17 3.86 13.66 2.87
C GLU A 17 2.77 14.51 2.21
N ASP A 18 2.96 14.91 0.95
CA ASP A 18 1.94 15.64 0.17
C ASP A 18 0.77 14.74 -0.25
N ASP A 19 0.99 13.42 -0.38
CA ASP A 19 -0.06 12.44 -0.68
C ASP A 19 -0.89 12.09 0.56
N ALA A 20 -0.27 12.19 1.74
CA ALA A 20 -0.84 11.70 2.99
C ALA A 20 -2.25 12.23 3.30
N PRO A 21 -2.60 13.52 3.06
CA PRO A 21 -3.96 14.03 3.28
C PRO A 21 -5.01 13.35 2.40
N PHE A 22 -4.63 12.93 1.18
CA PHE A 22 -5.53 12.31 0.20
C PHE A 22 -5.64 10.79 0.38
N LEU A 23 -4.64 10.16 0.98
CA LEU A 23 -4.57 8.72 1.21
C LEU A 23 -4.81 8.32 2.66
N LEU A 24 -5.13 9.27 3.54
CA LEU A 24 -5.14 9.07 4.99
C LEU A 24 -6.08 7.93 5.41
N THR A 25 -7.22 7.80 4.74
CA THR A 25 -8.22 6.77 5.02
C THR A 25 -7.68 5.38 4.71
N GLU A 26 -7.08 5.22 3.53
CA GLU A 26 -6.54 3.98 2.99
C GLU A 26 -5.26 3.57 3.75
N LEU A 27 -4.39 4.52 4.07
CA LEU A 27 -3.20 4.30 4.90
C LEU A 27 -3.58 3.82 6.31
N LYS A 28 -4.55 4.46 6.96
CA LYS A 28 -5.05 4.00 8.27
C LYS A 28 -5.66 2.61 8.19
N ALA A 29 -6.44 2.34 7.15
CA ALA A 29 -7.07 1.03 6.95
C ALA A 29 -6.03 -0.09 6.77
N THR A 30 -4.99 0.14 5.96
CA THR A 30 -3.92 -0.85 5.73
C THR A 30 -3.04 -1.06 6.97
N MET A 31 -2.69 0.02 7.68
CA MET A 31 -1.96 -0.07 8.95
C MET A 31 -2.75 -0.84 10.00
N GLY A 32 -4.03 -0.50 10.20
CA GLY A 32 -4.90 -1.19 11.16
C GLY A 32 -5.12 -2.66 10.81
N ALA A 33 -5.28 -2.97 9.52
CA ALA A 33 -5.36 -4.35 9.04
C ALA A 33 -4.11 -5.17 9.35
N CYS A 34 -2.93 -4.59 9.16
CA CYS A 34 -1.65 -5.26 9.45
C CYS A 34 -1.41 -5.39 10.95
N GLY A 35 -1.70 -4.35 11.74
CA GLY A 35 -1.54 -4.36 13.19
C GLY A 35 -2.42 -5.40 13.89
N ALA A 36 -3.58 -5.73 13.31
CA ALA A 36 -4.48 -6.77 13.82
C ALA A 36 -4.20 -8.17 13.23
N CYS A 37 -3.18 -8.33 12.38
CA CYS A 37 -2.89 -9.60 11.73
C CYS A 37 -2.00 -10.48 12.61
N HIS A 38 -2.40 -11.73 12.83
CA HIS A 38 -1.61 -12.71 13.59
C HIS A 38 -0.55 -13.44 12.76
N CYS A 39 -0.52 -13.23 11.43
CA CYS A 39 0.38 -13.93 10.51
C CYS A 39 1.23 -12.96 9.67
N PRO A 40 2.02 -12.05 10.26
CA PRO A 40 2.83 -11.11 9.48
C PRO A 40 3.97 -11.81 8.71
N LYS A 41 4.45 -12.97 9.17
CA LYS A 41 5.53 -13.72 8.51
C LYS A 41 5.15 -14.19 7.10
N THR A 42 3.93 -14.67 6.91
CA THR A 42 3.48 -15.14 5.60
C THR A 42 3.37 -14.00 4.58
N CYS A 43 3.12 -12.77 5.04
CA CYS A 43 3.18 -11.58 4.19
C CYS A 43 4.62 -11.28 3.74
N LEU A 44 5.61 -11.45 4.62
CA LEU A 44 7.02 -11.24 4.29
C LEU A 44 7.50 -12.29 3.27
N GLU A 45 7.18 -13.57 3.50
CA GLU A 45 7.53 -14.65 2.56
C GLU A 45 6.92 -14.41 1.17
N TRP A 46 5.70 -13.89 1.10
CA TRP A 46 5.06 -13.50 -0.16
C TRP A 46 5.83 -12.39 -0.88
N GLN A 47 6.29 -11.38 -0.13
CA GLN A 47 7.09 -10.26 -0.65
C GLN A 47 8.43 -10.76 -1.21
N GLU A 48 9.13 -11.63 -0.48
CA GLU A 48 10.43 -12.19 -0.86
C GLU A 48 10.35 -13.05 -2.12
N GLN A 49 9.23 -13.75 -2.33
CA GLN A 49 8.99 -14.54 -3.54
C GLN A 49 8.69 -13.68 -4.79
N GLY A 50 8.52 -12.37 -4.63
CA GLY A 50 8.29 -11.45 -5.75
C GLY A 50 6.95 -11.66 -6.47
N HIS A 51 5.95 -12.22 -5.77
CA HIS A 51 4.62 -12.41 -6.35
C HIS A 51 3.96 -11.07 -6.69
N ALA A 52 3.07 -11.05 -7.67
CA ALA A 52 2.38 -9.81 -8.02
C ALA A 52 1.28 -9.47 -7.01
N GLY A 53 1.28 -8.23 -6.54
CA GLY A 53 0.17 -7.67 -5.77
C GLY A 53 0.03 -8.24 -4.34
N PRO A 54 -1.05 -7.86 -3.63
CA PRO A 54 -1.24 -8.28 -2.25
C PRO A 54 -1.65 -9.77 -2.16
N PRO A 55 -1.24 -10.50 -1.10
CA PRO A 55 -1.46 -11.93 -0.99
C PRO A 55 -2.94 -12.32 -1.14
N PRO A 56 -3.27 -13.35 -1.94
CA PRO A 56 -4.65 -13.71 -2.23
C PRO A 56 -5.40 -14.22 -0.99
N TRP A 57 -4.68 -14.79 -0.02
CA TRP A 57 -5.21 -15.30 1.24
C TRP A 57 -5.33 -14.22 2.32
N CYS A 58 -4.85 -13.00 2.08
CA CYS A 58 -4.99 -11.93 3.06
C CYS A 58 -6.46 -11.52 3.20
N HIS A 59 -7.07 -11.75 4.38
CA HIS A 59 -8.47 -11.38 4.64
C HIS A 59 -8.72 -9.86 4.54
N ARG A 60 -7.66 -9.06 4.64
CA ARG A 60 -7.69 -7.61 4.50
C ARG A 60 -7.08 -7.12 3.19
N ARG A 61 -6.94 -8.00 2.20
CA ARG A 61 -6.41 -7.70 0.84
C ARG A 61 -7.10 -6.49 0.22
N LYS A 62 -8.40 -6.33 0.44
CA LYS A 62 -9.19 -5.18 -0.06
C LYS A 62 -8.62 -3.84 0.38
N SER A 63 -8.10 -3.70 1.60
CA SER A 63 -7.50 -2.45 2.06
C SER A 63 -6.27 -2.06 1.24
N PHE A 64 -5.45 -3.04 0.83
CA PHE A 64 -4.32 -2.80 -0.05
C PHE A 64 -4.75 -2.48 -1.48
N LEU A 65 -5.77 -3.18 -2.01
CA LEU A 65 -6.32 -2.87 -3.33
C LEU A 65 -6.88 -1.44 -3.39
N SER A 66 -7.63 -1.02 -2.37
CA SER A 66 -8.12 0.37 -2.29
C SER A 66 -7.00 1.40 -2.21
N LEU A 67 -5.90 1.10 -1.51
CA LEU A 67 -4.74 1.99 -1.48
C LEU A 67 -4.04 2.07 -2.84
N ILE A 68 -3.89 0.94 -3.55
CA ILE A 68 -3.35 0.91 -4.92
C ILE A 68 -4.21 1.79 -5.84
N ASP A 69 -5.53 1.61 -5.81
CA ASP A 69 -6.45 2.38 -6.64
C ASP A 69 -6.39 3.88 -6.33
N ALA A 70 -6.29 4.25 -5.05
CA ALA A 70 -6.18 5.63 -4.62
C ALA A 70 -4.85 6.28 -5.03
N CYS A 71 -3.73 5.57 -4.90
CA CYS A 71 -2.43 6.02 -5.40
C CYS A 71 -2.46 6.25 -6.93
N ALA A 72 -2.99 5.29 -7.69
CA ALA A 72 -3.11 5.42 -9.14
C ALA A 72 -4.02 6.61 -9.54
N ALA A 73 -5.11 6.84 -8.79
CA ALA A 73 -5.98 7.98 -9.01
C ALA A 73 -5.31 9.33 -8.69
N LEU A 74 -4.38 9.37 -7.73
CA LEU A 74 -3.58 10.56 -7.44
C LEU A 74 -2.53 10.84 -8.52
N GLU A 75 -1.89 9.80 -9.06
CA GLU A 75 -0.91 9.92 -10.15
C GLU A 75 -1.56 10.37 -11.47
N ALA A 76 -2.79 9.93 -11.73
CA ALA A 76 -3.54 10.28 -12.93
C ALA A 76 -4.11 11.72 -12.92
N GLN A 77 -4.01 12.45 -11.80
CA GLN A 77 -4.55 13.81 -11.71
C GLN A 77 -3.65 14.84 -12.42
N PRO A 78 -4.19 15.63 -13.36
CA PRO A 78 -3.41 16.51 -14.23
C PRO A 78 -2.74 17.71 -13.51
N MET A 79 -3.06 17.98 -12.25
CA MET A 79 -2.46 19.09 -11.48
C MET A 79 -1.06 18.78 -10.91
N ARG A 80 -0.54 17.54 -11.03
CA ARG A 80 0.76 17.15 -10.43
C ARG A 80 1.89 16.86 -11.43
N ALA A 81 1.62 16.91 -12.73
CA ALA A 81 2.65 16.76 -13.76
C ALA A 81 3.65 17.94 -13.83
N VAL A 82 3.44 19.01 -13.05
CA VAL A 82 4.22 20.28 -13.09
C VAL A 82 5.17 20.46 -11.90
N ALA A 83 5.25 19.51 -10.96
CA ALA A 83 6.14 19.63 -9.79
C ALA A 83 7.46 18.84 -9.90
N ALA A 84 7.72 18.18 -11.02
CA ALA A 84 8.93 17.37 -11.26
C ALA A 84 9.80 17.92 -12.41
N GLY A 85 9.89 19.25 -12.53
CA GLY A 85 10.72 19.95 -13.52
C GLY A 85 11.74 20.86 -12.88
#